data_AF-A0A5M7Q890-F1
#
_entry.id   AF-A0A5M7Q890-F1
#
_cell.length_a   1.000
_cell.length_b   1.000
_cell.length_c   1.000
_cell.angle_alpha   90.00
_cell.angle_beta   90.00
_cell.angle_gamma   90.00
#
_symmetry.space_group_name_H-M   'P 1'
#
loop_
_entity.id
_entity.type
_entity.pdbx_description
1 polymer ?
#
loop_
_entity_poly.entity_id
_entity_poly.type
_entity_poly.pdbx_seq_one_letter_code
_entity_poly.pdbx_strand_id
1 'polypeptide(L)'
;MKKIQHCKWFIGSFLSSYNFGLTLATIKSFNFQTEKAIESMIEDYNENGPAVFDFESDRQGILDSIDSITDSFSESTDKVHTIYHPSLMRRSAFLTIFGMIEHEVDNVCIRFSKKYNTKIKINDLKGSGFERSFLFISRVIGLEGSQHYSLVKRIIKLRNSCAHNDAKFITPDGIEIKEISNLIEEYPKYFFKDGTSVGFQSDVLNFVTDSMESYLIEIDRALNQHEE
;
A
#
# COMPACT_ATOMS: atom_id res chain seq x y z
N MET A 1 -5.01 20.00 -5.32
CA MET A 1 -5.54 20.14 -6.71
C MET A 1 -7.03 20.50 -6.64
N LYS A 2 -7.57 21.36 -7.53
CA LYS A 2 -9.03 21.68 -7.52
C LYS A 2 -9.82 20.43 -7.97
N LYS A 3 -10.89 20.05 -7.25
CA LYS A 3 -11.75 18.86 -7.52
C LYS A 3 -12.08 18.63 -9.01
N ILE A 4 -12.28 19.70 -9.77
CA ILE A 4 -12.64 19.67 -11.19
C ILE A 4 -11.52 19.09 -12.08
N GLN A 5 -10.25 19.38 -11.79
CA GLN A 5 -9.12 18.81 -12.54
C GLN A 5 -8.96 17.30 -12.28
N HIS A 6 -9.28 16.86 -11.06
CA HIS A 6 -9.24 15.45 -10.68
C HIS A 6 -10.33 14.64 -11.40
N CYS A 7 -11.58 15.14 -11.44
CA CYS A 7 -12.65 14.50 -12.21
C CYS A 7 -12.37 14.48 -13.72
N LYS A 8 -11.83 15.56 -14.29
CA LYS A 8 -11.47 15.60 -15.72
C LYS A 8 -10.38 14.59 -16.06
N TRP A 9 -9.35 14.47 -15.22
CA TRP A 9 -8.33 13.46 -15.39
C TRP A 9 -8.88 12.05 -15.19
N PHE A 10 -9.70 11.81 -14.17
CA PHE A 10 -10.30 10.50 -13.92
C PHE A 10 -11.13 10.04 -15.13
N ILE A 11 -12.04 10.88 -15.65
CA ILE A 11 -12.82 10.58 -16.85
C ILE A 11 -11.91 10.45 -18.10
N GLY A 12 -10.92 11.33 -18.24
CA GLY A 12 -9.96 11.29 -19.34
C GLY A 12 -9.08 10.03 -19.33
N SER A 13 -8.74 9.52 -18.16
CA SER A 13 -7.93 8.30 -17.98
C SER A 13 -8.67 7.04 -18.43
N PHE A 14 -10.01 7.04 -18.39
CA PHE A 14 -10.81 5.97 -19.00
C PHE A 14 -10.76 6.00 -20.53
N LEU A 15 -10.43 7.15 -21.14
CA LEU A 15 -10.34 7.35 -22.58
C LEU A 15 -8.87 7.36 -23.09
N SER A 16 -7.90 7.45 -22.18
CA SER A 16 -6.46 7.39 -22.48
C SER A 16 -6.05 5.98 -22.93
N SER A 17 -5.14 5.92 -23.90
CA SER A 17 -4.46 4.69 -24.36
C SER A 17 -3.68 3.99 -23.22
N TYR A 18 -3.41 4.70 -22.12
CA TYR A 18 -2.73 4.24 -20.91
C TYR A 18 -3.66 4.39 -19.68
N ASN A 19 -4.70 3.54 -19.62
CA ASN A 19 -5.82 3.65 -18.68
C ASN A 19 -5.46 3.25 -17.22
N PHE A 20 -4.96 4.19 -16.41
CA PHE A 20 -4.82 4.02 -14.96
C PHE A 20 -6.16 4.14 -14.20
N GLY A 21 -7.20 4.70 -14.83
CA GLY A 21 -8.46 5.06 -14.20
C GLY A 21 -9.22 3.86 -13.63
N LEU A 22 -9.31 2.78 -14.40
CA LEU A 22 -9.99 1.56 -13.95
C LEU A 22 -9.28 0.91 -12.75
N THR A 23 -7.94 0.83 -12.80
CA THR A 23 -7.13 0.28 -11.71
C THR A 23 -7.32 1.10 -10.43
N LEU A 24 -7.29 2.43 -10.53
CA LEU A 24 -7.51 3.31 -9.38
C LEU A 24 -8.95 3.26 -8.84
N ALA A 25 -9.94 3.15 -9.71
CA ALA A 25 -11.33 2.96 -9.29
C ALA A 25 -11.49 1.65 -8.49
N THR A 26 -10.86 0.58 -8.97
CA THR A 26 -10.85 -0.72 -8.29
C THR A 26 -10.16 -0.62 -6.94
N ILE A 27 -8.99 0.01 -6.89
CA ILE A 27 -8.24 0.24 -5.63
C ILE A 27 -9.05 1.06 -4.63
N LYS A 28 -9.67 2.16 -5.06
CA LYS A 28 -10.49 3.01 -4.17
C LYS A 28 -11.69 2.24 -3.60
N SER A 29 -12.33 1.40 -4.42
CA SER A 29 -13.39 0.50 -3.95
C SER A 29 -12.87 -0.54 -2.96
N PHE A 30 -11.69 -1.13 -3.23
CA PHE A 30 -11.04 -2.09 -2.34
C PHE A 30 -10.65 -1.46 -1.00
N ASN A 31 -10.11 -0.24 -0.99
CA ASN A 31 -9.82 0.50 0.24
C ASN A 31 -11.08 0.72 1.07
N PHE A 32 -12.16 1.18 0.42
CA PHE A 32 -13.43 1.43 1.10
C PHE A 32 -13.99 0.16 1.74
N GLN A 33 -14.00 -0.96 1.00
CA GLN A 33 -14.46 -2.24 1.52
C GLN A 33 -13.57 -2.77 2.65
N THR A 34 -12.26 -2.61 2.54
CA THR A 34 -11.30 -3.02 3.58
C THR A 34 -11.53 -2.24 4.88
N GLU A 35 -11.61 -0.91 4.82
CA GLU A 35 -11.85 -0.10 6.03
C GLU A 35 -13.25 -0.38 6.60
N LYS A 36 -14.28 -0.58 5.76
CA LYS A 36 -15.60 -0.97 6.23
C LYS A 36 -15.60 -2.31 6.97
N ALA A 37 -14.85 -3.29 6.49
CA ALA A 37 -14.70 -4.57 7.17
C ALA A 37 -13.96 -4.43 8.51
N ILE A 38 -12.92 -3.60 8.56
CA ILE A 38 -12.19 -3.29 9.80
C ILE A 38 -13.09 -2.58 10.81
N GLU A 39 -13.85 -1.57 10.38
CA GLU A 39 -14.81 -0.86 11.22
C GLU A 39 -15.84 -1.82 11.82
N SER A 40 -16.50 -2.62 10.99
CA SER A 40 -17.50 -3.59 11.43
C SER A 40 -16.92 -4.63 12.40
N MET A 41 -15.67 -5.06 12.20
CA MET A 41 -14.99 -5.99 13.09
C MET A 41 -14.68 -5.37 14.47
N ILE A 42 -14.27 -4.10 14.49
CA ILE A 42 -14.03 -3.37 15.74
C ILE A 42 -15.35 -3.13 16.47
N GLU A 43 -16.41 -2.77 15.75
CA GLU A 43 -17.76 -2.61 16.30
C GLU A 43 -18.26 -3.92 16.92
N ASP A 44 -18.18 -5.03 16.20
CA ASP A 44 -18.57 -6.35 16.70
C ASP A 44 -17.77 -6.75 17.95
N TYR A 45 -16.45 -6.50 17.96
CA TYR A 45 -15.63 -6.73 19.15
C TYR A 45 -16.06 -5.89 20.35
N ASN A 46 -16.38 -4.61 20.13
CA ASN A 46 -16.80 -3.72 21.22
C ASN A 46 -18.19 -4.08 21.77
N GLU A 47 -19.07 -4.61 20.93
CA GLU A 47 -20.43 -5.02 21.32
C GLU A 47 -20.46 -6.41 21.96
N ASN A 48 -19.74 -7.38 21.37
CA ASN A 48 -19.87 -8.81 21.67
C ASN A 48 -18.61 -9.42 22.30
N GLY A 49 -17.49 -8.69 22.37
CA GLY A 49 -16.21 -9.21 22.83
C GLY A 49 -15.47 -10.02 21.74
N PRO A 50 -14.38 -10.74 22.09
CA PRO A 50 -13.65 -11.56 21.13
C PRO A 50 -14.53 -12.70 20.59
N ALA A 51 -14.44 -12.95 19.28
CA ALA A 51 -15.13 -14.08 18.67
C ALA A 51 -14.69 -15.40 19.34
N VAL A 52 -15.66 -16.12 19.91
CA VAL A 52 -15.45 -17.46 20.47
C VAL A 52 -15.60 -18.47 19.35
N PHE A 53 -14.48 -19.03 18.91
CA PHE A 53 -14.49 -20.19 18.03
C PHE A 53 -14.65 -21.43 18.91
N ASP A 54 -15.77 -22.12 18.77
CA ASP A 54 -15.99 -23.39 19.45
C ASP A 54 -15.12 -24.46 18.77
N PHE A 55 -13.97 -24.77 19.39
CA PHE A 55 -13.03 -25.79 18.92
C PHE A 55 -13.41 -27.21 19.38
N GLU A 56 -14.60 -27.42 20.01
CA GLU A 56 -14.95 -28.68 20.68
C GLU A 56 -15.15 -29.93 19.79
N SER A 57 -14.75 -29.95 18.51
CA SER A 57 -14.83 -31.17 17.70
C SER A 57 -13.53 -31.93 17.45
N ASP A 58 -12.35 -31.46 17.86
CA ASP A 58 -11.10 -32.23 17.68
C ASP A 58 -10.15 -32.20 18.91
N ARG A 59 -10.53 -33.07 19.86
CA ARG A 59 -9.74 -33.80 20.86
C ARG A 59 -8.41 -33.20 21.37
N GLN A 60 -8.43 -33.04 22.69
CA GLN A 60 -7.36 -33.29 23.67
C GLN A 60 -6.42 -32.11 23.98
N GLY A 61 -6.82 -31.30 24.97
CA GLY A 61 -5.88 -30.88 26.02
C GLY A 61 -5.37 -29.44 26.00
N ILE A 62 -6.16 -28.46 25.54
CA ILE A 62 -5.88 -27.04 25.79
C ILE A 62 -7.19 -26.30 26.07
N LEU A 63 -7.85 -26.61 27.18
CA LEU A 63 -8.94 -25.77 27.68
C LEU A 63 -8.87 -25.69 29.20
N ASP A 64 -7.74 -25.23 29.71
CA ASP A 64 -7.68 -24.69 31.07
C ASP A 64 -8.19 -23.24 31.01
N SER A 65 -9.50 -23.15 31.24
CA SER A 65 -10.28 -22.01 31.74
C SER A 65 -9.89 -20.58 31.34
N ILE A 66 -10.81 -19.98 30.57
CA ILE A 66 -10.99 -18.53 30.36
C ILE A 66 -10.97 -17.74 31.69
N ASP A 67 -11.29 -18.38 32.82
CA ASP A 67 -11.21 -17.80 34.18
C ASP A 67 -9.78 -17.44 34.65
N SER A 68 -8.74 -17.81 33.90
CA SER A 68 -7.33 -17.48 34.22
C SER A 68 -6.79 -16.24 33.50
N ILE A 69 -7.62 -15.58 32.68
CA ILE A 69 -7.25 -14.38 31.92
C ILE A 69 -7.08 -13.20 32.90
N THR A 70 -5.83 -12.89 33.25
CA THR A 70 -5.47 -11.70 34.03
C THR A 70 -5.80 -10.41 33.28
N ASP A 71 -6.01 -9.30 34.00
CA ASP A 71 -6.27 -7.96 33.40
C ASP A 71 -5.18 -7.52 32.39
N SER A 72 -3.95 -8.02 32.55
CA SER A 72 -2.87 -7.80 31.59
C SER A 72 -3.11 -8.50 30.25
N PHE A 73 -3.85 -9.60 30.25
CA PHE A 73 -4.21 -10.33 29.05
C PHE A 73 -5.45 -9.72 28.40
N SER A 74 -6.43 -9.20 29.16
CA SER A 74 -7.58 -8.47 28.60
C SER A 74 -7.19 -7.16 27.89
N GLU A 75 -6.29 -6.35 28.47
CA GLU A 75 -5.76 -5.14 27.79
C GLU A 75 -4.94 -5.51 26.53
N SER A 76 -4.29 -6.68 26.55
CA SER A 76 -3.59 -7.20 25.37
C SER A 76 -4.57 -7.66 24.28
N THR A 77 -5.71 -8.26 24.67
CA THR A 77 -6.78 -8.67 23.76
C THR A 77 -7.46 -7.47 23.10
N ASP A 78 -7.76 -6.42 23.86
CA ASP A 78 -8.32 -5.17 23.31
C ASP A 78 -7.42 -4.59 22.21
N LYS A 79 -6.12 -4.46 22.48
CA LYS A 79 -5.15 -3.95 21.50
C LYS A 79 -5.03 -4.88 20.28
N VAL A 80 -5.13 -6.19 20.47
CA VAL A 80 -5.12 -7.14 19.35
C VAL A 80 -6.27 -6.86 18.39
N HIS A 81 -7.49 -6.73 18.89
CA HIS A 81 -8.68 -6.57 18.04
C HIS A 81 -8.89 -5.15 17.52
N THR A 82 -8.47 -4.12 18.27
CA THR A 82 -8.71 -2.72 17.91
C THR A 82 -7.53 -2.02 17.23
N ILE A 83 -6.31 -2.56 17.35
CA ILE A 83 -5.09 -1.95 16.80
C ILE A 83 -4.33 -2.93 15.89
N TYR A 84 -3.88 -4.07 16.42
CA TYR A 84 -2.95 -4.94 15.70
C TYR A 84 -3.59 -5.66 14.52
N HIS A 85 -4.77 -6.25 14.70
CA HIS A 85 -5.49 -6.93 13.64
C HIS A 85 -5.95 -5.95 12.53
N PRO A 86 -6.53 -4.77 12.84
CA PRO A 86 -6.75 -3.71 11.86
C PRO A 86 -5.51 -3.29 11.08
N SER A 87 -4.38 -3.09 11.79
CA SER A 87 -3.10 -2.75 11.17
C SER A 87 -2.61 -3.86 10.22
N LEU A 88 -2.79 -5.13 10.59
CA LEU A 88 -2.47 -6.27 9.74
C LEU A 88 -3.33 -6.31 8.47
N MET A 89 -4.65 -6.09 8.59
CA MET A 89 -5.55 -6.03 7.44
C MET A 89 -5.15 -4.90 6.48
N ARG A 90 -4.84 -3.72 7.01
CA ARG A 90 -4.34 -2.58 6.21
C ARG A 90 -3.01 -2.91 5.53
N ARG A 91 -2.09 -3.57 6.22
CA ARG A 91 -0.80 -3.98 5.63
C ARG A 91 -1.01 -4.96 4.47
N SER A 92 -1.92 -5.91 4.62
CA SER A 92 -2.29 -6.85 3.55
C SER A 92 -2.91 -6.13 2.36
N ALA A 93 -3.85 -5.22 2.61
CA ALA A 93 -4.45 -4.40 1.56
C ALA A 93 -3.42 -3.51 0.87
N PHE A 94 -2.52 -2.89 1.63
CA PHE A 94 -1.39 -2.09 1.13
C PHE A 94 -0.52 -2.86 0.13
N LEU A 95 -0.16 -4.12 0.44
CA LEU A 95 0.60 -4.97 -0.48
C LEU A 95 -0.18 -5.24 -1.78
N THR A 96 -1.48 -5.52 -1.68
CA THR A 96 -2.35 -5.73 -2.85
C THR A 96 -2.44 -4.49 -3.73
N ILE A 97 -2.68 -3.31 -3.14
CA ILE A 97 -2.73 -2.02 -3.84
C ILE A 97 -1.43 -1.79 -4.60
N PHE A 98 -0.29 -2.00 -3.93
CA PHE A 98 1.01 -1.86 -4.57
C PHE A 98 1.21 -2.80 -5.74
N GLY A 99 0.83 -4.07 -5.59
CA GLY A 99 0.92 -5.07 -6.66
C GLY A 99 0.10 -4.66 -7.89
N MET A 100 -1.13 -4.16 -7.68
CA MET A 100 -1.99 -3.70 -8.78
C MET A 100 -1.39 -2.51 -9.53
N ILE A 101 -0.91 -1.50 -8.81
CA ILE A 101 -0.33 -0.29 -9.43
C ILE A 101 0.98 -0.64 -10.15
N GLU A 102 1.84 -1.44 -9.52
CA GLU A 102 3.10 -1.88 -10.11
C GLU A 102 2.89 -2.63 -11.41
N HIS A 103 1.94 -3.57 -11.42
CA HIS A 103 1.60 -4.30 -12.63
C HIS A 103 1.12 -3.37 -13.76
N GLU A 104 0.25 -2.40 -13.44
CA GLU A 104 -0.25 -1.47 -14.46
C GLU A 104 0.86 -0.56 -15.00
N VAL A 105 1.73 -0.05 -14.13
CA VAL A 105 2.87 0.79 -14.54
C VAL A 105 3.86 0.02 -15.42
N ASP A 106 4.15 -1.24 -15.09
CA ASP A 106 5.01 -2.12 -15.90
C ASP A 106 4.37 -2.35 -17.29
N ASN A 107 3.06 -2.63 -17.34
CA ASN A 107 2.31 -2.80 -18.59
C ASN A 107 2.33 -1.54 -19.46
N VAL A 108 2.17 -0.36 -18.86
CA VAL A 108 2.28 0.94 -19.57
C VAL A 108 3.65 1.10 -20.21
N CYS A 109 4.72 0.81 -19.47
CA CYS A 109 6.09 0.86 -19.98
C CYS A 109 6.31 -0.12 -21.14
N ILE A 110 5.77 -1.35 -21.04
CA ILE A 110 5.81 -2.36 -22.12
C ILE A 110 5.08 -1.84 -23.36
N ARG A 111 3.87 -1.29 -23.21
CA ARG A 111 3.06 -0.75 -24.32
C ARG A 111 3.77 0.43 -24.98
N PHE A 112 4.34 1.35 -24.20
CA PHE A 112 5.13 2.47 -24.71
C PHE A 112 6.32 1.98 -25.54
N SER A 113 7.11 1.05 -24.99
CA SER A 113 8.26 0.48 -25.69
C SER A 113 7.89 -0.13 -27.05
N LYS A 114 6.76 -0.85 -27.11
CA LYS A 114 6.23 -1.43 -28.36
C LYS A 114 5.74 -0.37 -29.34
N LYS A 115 4.97 0.63 -28.87
CA LYS A 115 4.37 1.68 -29.70
C LYS A 115 5.44 2.54 -30.39
N TYR A 116 6.46 2.95 -29.64
CA TYR A 116 7.52 3.84 -30.13
C TYR A 116 8.79 3.10 -30.58
N ASN A 117 8.77 1.77 -30.59
CA ASN A 117 9.90 0.91 -30.94
C ASN A 117 11.21 1.35 -30.25
N THR A 118 11.13 1.56 -28.94
CA THR A 118 12.25 2.11 -28.15
C THR A 118 13.46 1.19 -28.21
N LYS A 119 14.67 1.77 -28.33
CA LYS A 119 15.92 0.98 -28.36
C LYS A 119 16.16 0.17 -27.09
N ILE A 120 15.73 0.72 -25.95
CA ILE A 120 15.80 0.08 -24.64
C ILE A 120 14.41 -0.48 -24.34
N LYS A 121 14.33 -1.78 -24.05
CA LYS A 121 13.12 -2.44 -23.55
C LYS A 121 13.13 -2.44 -22.03
N ILE A 122 11.95 -2.55 -21.43
CA ILE A 122 11.81 -2.61 -19.97
C ILE A 122 12.63 -3.77 -19.35
N ASN A 123 12.70 -4.91 -20.05
CA ASN A 123 13.42 -6.09 -19.59
C ASN A 123 14.96 -5.94 -19.68
N ASP A 124 15.45 -4.91 -20.39
CA ASP A 124 16.89 -4.63 -20.49
C ASP A 124 17.39 -3.85 -19.26
N LEU A 125 16.47 -3.31 -18.45
CA LEU A 125 16.79 -2.51 -17.28
C LEU A 125 16.99 -3.37 -16.03
N LYS A 126 18.01 -3.02 -15.25
CA LYS A 126 18.25 -3.62 -13.92
C LYS A 126 17.19 -3.19 -12.92
N GLY A 127 16.95 -4.05 -11.93
CA GLY A 127 15.97 -3.84 -10.86
C GLY A 127 14.77 -4.79 -11.00
N SER A 128 13.91 -4.78 -9.98
CA SER A 128 12.68 -5.56 -9.97
C SER A 128 11.49 -4.65 -9.69
N GLY A 129 10.35 -5.03 -10.24
CA GLY A 129 9.09 -4.35 -9.96
C GLY A 129 9.10 -2.86 -10.28
N PHE A 130 8.54 -2.07 -9.35
CA PHE A 130 8.38 -0.62 -9.51
C PHE A 130 9.70 0.14 -9.70
N GLU A 131 10.81 -0.33 -9.13
CA GLU A 131 12.12 0.31 -9.32
C GLU A 131 12.58 0.25 -10.79
N ARG A 132 12.31 -0.87 -11.48
CA ARG A 132 12.62 -1.03 -12.90
C ARG A 132 11.73 -0.16 -13.78
N SER A 133 10.41 -0.15 -13.51
CA SER A 133 9.48 0.68 -14.27
C SER A 133 9.79 2.18 -14.09
N PHE A 134 10.20 2.60 -12.89
CA PHE A 134 10.68 3.97 -12.65
C PHE A 134 11.91 4.32 -13.49
N LEU A 135 12.90 3.41 -13.56
CA LEU A 135 14.09 3.65 -14.38
C LEU A 135 13.71 3.80 -15.87
N PHE A 136 12.74 3.02 -16.34
CA PHE A 136 12.22 3.15 -17.69
C PHE A 136 11.53 4.51 -17.90
N ILE A 137 10.66 4.90 -16.98
CA ILE A 137 9.92 6.16 -17.03
C ILE A 137 10.86 7.37 -17.06
N SER A 138 11.86 7.39 -16.18
CA SER A 138 12.82 8.49 -16.13
C SER A 138 13.73 8.55 -17.36
N ARG A 139 14.25 7.40 -17.83
CA ARG A 139 15.28 7.36 -18.89
C ARG A 139 14.74 7.26 -20.31
N VAL A 140 13.58 6.65 -20.50
CA VAL A 140 13.01 6.35 -21.82
C VAL A 140 11.80 7.23 -22.10
N ILE A 141 10.89 7.38 -21.14
CA ILE A 141 9.72 8.27 -21.29
C ILE A 141 10.12 9.74 -21.03
N GLY A 142 11.16 9.98 -20.23
CA GLY A 142 11.72 11.33 -20.01
C GLY A 142 11.06 12.11 -18.88
N LEU A 143 10.38 11.43 -17.93
CA LEU A 143 9.88 12.08 -16.72
C LEU A 143 11.04 12.29 -15.73
N GLU A 144 11.79 13.37 -15.90
CA GLU A 144 12.82 13.82 -14.96
C GLU A 144 12.23 14.80 -13.93
N GLY A 145 12.63 14.69 -12.66
CA GLY A 145 12.27 15.68 -11.64
C GLY A 145 10.84 15.61 -11.09
N SER A 146 10.24 14.42 -11.04
CA SER A 146 8.93 14.19 -10.39
C SER A 146 8.86 14.79 -8.97
N GLN A 147 7.80 15.56 -8.69
CA GLN A 147 7.58 16.16 -7.38
C GLN A 147 7.06 15.13 -6.36
N HIS A 148 6.40 14.07 -6.85
CA HIS A 148 5.74 13.06 -6.02
C HIS A 148 6.58 11.81 -5.81
N TYR A 149 7.57 11.55 -6.67
CA TYR A 149 8.34 10.31 -6.64
C TYR A 149 9.14 10.13 -5.34
N SER A 150 9.62 11.20 -4.71
CA SER A 150 10.36 11.10 -3.44
C SER A 150 9.53 10.41 -2.35
N LEU A 151 8.25 10.77 -2.23
CA LEU A 151 7.33 10.11 -1.31
C LEU A 151 7.04 8.67 -1.75
N VAL A 152 6.71 8.46 -3.03
CA VAL A 152 6.46 7.12 -3.59
C VAL A 152 7.64 6.17 -3.32
N LYS A 153 8.89 6.65 -3.45
CA LYS A 153 10.10 5.88 -3.16
C LYS A 153 10.16 5.39 -1.71
N ARG A 154 9.76 6.23 -0.75
CA ARG A 154 9.70 5.85 0.67
C ARG A 154 8.59 4.82 0.92
N ILE A 155 7.45 4.99 0.26
CA ILE A 155 6.35 4.01 0.32
C ILE A 155 6.78 2.66 -0.30
N ILE A 156 7.56 2.65 -1.39
CA ILE A 156 8.15 1.44 -1.97
C ILE A 156 9.09 0.75 -0.97
N LYS A 157 9.93 1.51 -0.25
CA LYS A 157 10.78 0.94 0.81
C LYS A 157 9.95 0.31 1.93
N LEU A 158 8.87 0.97 2.35
CA LEU A 158 7.92 0.38 3.30
C LEU A 158 7.29 -0.90 2.74
N ARG A 159 6.83 -0.91 1.48
CA ARG A 159 6.29 -2.10 0.79
C ARG A 159 7.26 -3.27 0.85
N ASN A 160 8.53 -3.04 0.50
CA ASN A 160 9.55 -4.08 0.51
C ASN A 160 9.76 -4.63 1.92
N SER A 161 9.74 -3.76 2.93
CA SER A 161 9.79 -4.19 4.32
C SER A 161 8.57 -5.02 4.73
N CYS A 162 7.34 -4.59 4.38
CA CYS A 162 6.13 -5.36 4.64
C CYS A 162 6.16 -6.76 4.00
N ALA A 163 6.71 -6.88 2.79
CA ALA A 163 6.74 -8.14 2.05
C ALA A 163 7.84 -9.11 2.52
N HIS A 164 8.97 -8.61 3.03
CA HIS A 164 10.16 -9.44 3.27
C HIS A 164 10.66 -9.43 4.72
N ASN A 165 10.34 -8.38 5.48
CA ASN A 165 10.91 -8.15 6.80
C ASN A 165 9.83 -7.91 7.87
N ASP A 166 8.61 -8.41 7.66
CA ASP A 166 7.48 -8.24 8.59
C ASP A 166 7.23 -6.78 9.00
N ALA A 167 7.37 -5.87 8.02
CA ALA A 167 7.26 -4.43 8.18
C ALA A 167 8.24 -3.80 9.18
N LYS A 168 9.41 -4.41 9.42
CA LYS A 168 10.46 -3.82 10.24
C LYS A 168 11.07 -2.58 9.60
N PHE A 169 11.22 -1.51 10.36
CA PHE A 169 11.98 -0.32 9.94
C PHE A 169 13.45 -0.39 10.36
N ILE A 170 13.90 -1.55 10.86
CA ILE A 170 15.28 -1.83 11.25
C ILE A 170 15.75 -3.08 10.49
N THR A 171 16.98 -3.05 9.97
CA THR A 171 17.62 -4.20 9.31
C THR A 171 17.98 -5.29 10.32
N PRO A 172 18.30 -6.52 9.86
CA PRO A 172 18.79 -7.59 10.76
C PRO A 172 20.01 -7.18 11.58
N ASP A 173 20.85 -6.27 11.06
CA ASP A 173 22.05 -5.75 11.74
C ASP A 173 21.73 -4.63 12.75
N GLY A 174 20.46 -4.33 13.00
CA GLY A 174 20.04 -3.28 13.93
C GLY A 174 20.11 -1.86 13.36
N ILE A 175 20.30 -1.70 12.05
CA ILE A 175 20.41 -0.38 11.41
C ILE A 175 19.03 0.10 10.98
N GLU A 176 18.70 1.34 11.33
CA GLU A 176 17.43 1.96 10.95
C GLU A 176 17.35 2.25 9.44
N ILE A 177 16.22 1.88 8.84
CA ILE A 177 15.87 2.20 7.46
C ILE A 177 15.28 3.60 7.44
N LYS A 178 16.16 4.60 7.28
CA LYS A 178 15.83 6.04 7.37
C LYS A 178 14.60 6.45 6.56
N GLU A 179 14.43 5.91 5.35
CA GLU A 179 13.29 6.22 4.49
C GLU A 179 11.94 5.88 5.15
N ILE A 180 11.90 4.76 5.87
CA ILE A 180 10.71 4.28 6.58
C ILE A 180 10.55 5.08 7.88
N SER A 181 11.61 5.29 8.65
CA SER A 181 11.53 6.03 9.91
C SER A 181 11.08 7.46 9.73
N ASN A 182 11.66 8.16 8.74
CA ASN A 182 11.19 9.49 8.37
C ASN A 182 9.71 9.45 7.97
N LEU A 183 9.25 8.37 7.32
CA LEU A 183 7.85 8.26 6.85
C LEU A 183 6.90 8.18 8.03
N ILE A 184 7.28 7.46 9.08
CA ILE A 184 6.51 7.39 10.33
C ILE A 184 6.48 8.76 11.02
N GLU A 185 7.62 9.45 11.07
CA GLU A 185 7.77 10.74 11.77
C GLU A 185 7.06 11.90 11.07
N GLU A 186 7.08 11.93 9.74
CA GLU A 186 6.38 12.96 8.95
C GLU A 186 4.88 12.70 8.86
N TYR A 187 4.45 11.43 8.95
CA TYR A 187 3.06 11.03 8.77
C TYR A 187 2.52 10.19 9.94
N PRO A 188 2.58 10.68 11.20
CA PRO A 188 2.15 9.94 12.38
C PRO A 188 0.63 9.70 12.42
N LYS A 189 -0.14 10.41 11.60
CA LYS A 189 -1.57 10.14 11.39
C LYS A 189 -1.79 8.75 10.77
N TYR A 190 -0.88 8.29 9.90
CA TYR A 190 -1.06 7.08 9.09
C TYR A 190 -0.22 5.91 9.59
N PHE A 191 0.87 6.18 10.30
CA PHE A 191 1.81 5.17 10.76
C PHE A 191 2.16 5.35 12.24
N PHE A 192 2.48 4.26 12.92
CA PHE A 192 3.02 4.26 14.27
C PHE A 192 4.18 3.28 14.41
N LYS A 193 5.05 3.50 15.41
CA LYS A 193 6.12 2.57 15.77
C LYS A 193 5.54 1.50 16.70
N ASP A 194 5.70 0.24 16.34
CA ASP A 194 5.35 -0.94 17.15
C ASP A 194 6.60 -1.78 17.36
N GLY A 195 7.30 -1.54 18.48
CA GLY A 195 8.66 -2.04 18.67
C GLY A 195 9.57 -1.62 17.50
N THR A 196 10.04 -2.61 16.72
CA THR A 196 10.89 -2.40 15.54
C THR A 196 10.12 -2.40 14.21
N SER A 197 8.79 -2.50 14.27
CA SER A 197 7.91 -2.66 13.11
C SER A 197 6.98 -1.47 12.94
N VAL A 198 6.46 -1.32 11.71
CA VAL A 198 5.52 -0.25 11.35
C VAL A 198 4.08 -0.73 11.50
N GLY A 199 3.33 -0.01 12.32
CA GLY A 199 1.89 -0.13 12.45
C GLY A 199 1.14 0.82 11.52
N PHE A 200 -0.05 0.41 11.08
CA PHE A 200 -0.88 1.10 10.07
C PHE A 200 -2.17 1.61 10.72
N GLN A 201 -2.35 2.94 10.74
CA GLN A 201 -3.56 3.60 11.24
C GLN A 201 -4.66 3.67 10.17
N SER A 202 -5.86 4.05 10.59
CA SER A 202 -6.96 4.41 9.69
C SER A 202 -6.51 5.45 8.64
N ASP A 203 -7.21 5.48 7.49
CA ASP A 203 -6.90 6.33 6.33
C ASP A 203 -5.59 6.04 5.58
N VAL A 204 -4.70 5.18 6.09
CA VAL A 204 -3.39 4.91 5.45
C VAL A 204 -3.52 4.40 4.01
N LEU A 205 -4.56 3.60 3.71
CA LEU A 205 -4.79 3.06 2.37
C LEU A 205 -5.14 4.18 1.38
N ASN A 206 -5.94 5.15 1.81
CA ASN A 206 -6.27 6.32 1.02
C ASN A 206 -5.05 7.21 0.83
N PHE A 207 -4.27 7.46 1.89
CA PHE A 207 -3.00 8.19 1.81
C PHE A 207 -2.04 7.58 0.78
N VAL A 208 -1.86 6.26 0.82
CA VAL A 208 -1.02 5.54 -0.15
C VAL A 208 -1.57 5.68 -1.56
N THR A 209 -2.87 5.46 -1.73
CA THR A 209 -3.53 5.52 -3.05
C THR A 209 -3.42 6.90 -3.67
N ASP A 210 -3.67 7.96 -2.90
CA ASP A 210 -3.59 9.35 -3.36
C ASP A 210 -2.15 9.75 -3.70
N SER A 211 -1.17 9.26 -2.92
CA SER A 211 0.25 9.47 -3.18
C SER A 211 0.67 8.83 -4.50
N MET A 212 0.23 7.59 -4.75
CA MET A 212 0.51 6.89 -6.00
C MET A 212 -0.25 7.52 -7.18
N GLU A 213 -1.53 7.85 -7.01
CA GLU A 213 -2.35 8.54 -8.04
C GLU A 213 -1.68 9.85 -8.49
N SER A 214 -1.16 10.63 -7.56
CA SER A 214 -0.45 11.88 -7.87
C SER A 214 0.78 11.64 -8.76
N TYR A 215 1.51 10.55 -8.53
CA TYR A 215 2.64 10.16 -9.37
C TYR A 215 2.20 9.56 -10.72
N LEU A 216 1.13 8.76 -10.76
CA LEU A 216 0.55 8.24 -11.99
C LEU A 216 0.08 9.37 -12.93
N ILE A 217 -0.47 10.46 -12.37
CA ILE A 217 -0.84 11.65 -13.13
C ILE A 217 0.38 12.29 -13.82
N GLU A 218 1.54 12.31 -13.17
CA GLU A 218 2.77 12.81 -13.80
C GLU A 218 3.26 11.89 -14.93
N ILE A 219 3.18 10.58 -14.72
CA ILE A 219 3.49 9.58 -15.76
C ILE A 219 2.57 9.78 -16.97
N ASP A 220 1.26 9.85 -16.75
CA ASP A 220 0.26 10.05 -17.80
C ASP A 220 0.53 11.34 -18.62
N ARG A 221 0.85 12.45 -17.94
CA ARG A 221 1.26 13.68 -18.62
C ARG A 221 2.52 13.50 -19.48
N ALA A 222 3.53 12.82 -18.95
CA ALA A 222 4.76 12.56 -19.70
C ALA A 222 4.51 11.68 -20.92
N LEU A 223 3.63 10.67 -20.80
CA LEU A 223 3.25 9.81 -21.93
C LEU A 223 2.54 10.58 -23.03
N ASN A 224 1.60 11.46 -22.66
CA ASN A 224 0.82 12.25 -23.62
C ASN A 224 1.68 13.25 -24.41
N GLN A 225 2.81 13.71 -23.86
CA GLN A 225 3.77 14.55 -24.59
C GLN A 225 4.44 13.84 -25.78
N HIS A 226 4.38 12.50 -25.85
CA HIS A 226 4.87 11.72 -27.00
C HIS A 226 3.75 11.39 -28.01
N GLU A 227 2.50 11.69 -27.69
CA GLU A 227 1.37 11.51 -28.62
C GLU A 227 1.13 12.74 -29.51
N GLU A 228 1.71 13.89 -29.17
CA GLU A 228 1.73 15.15 -29.93
C GLU A 228 2.91 15.23 -30.91
#